data_AF-A0A3A8SCQ3-F1
#
_entry.id   AF-A0A3A8SCQ3-F1
#
_cell.length_a   1.000
_cell.length_b   1.000
_cell.length_c   1.000
_cell.angle_alpha   90.00
_cell.angle_beta   90.00
_cell.angle_gamma   90.00
#
_symmetry.space_group_name_H-M   'P 1'
#
loop_
_entity.id
_entity.type
_entity.pdbx_description
1 polymer ?
#
loop_
_entity_poly.entity_id
_entity_poly.type
_entity_poly.pdbx_seq_one_letter_code
_entity_poly.pdbx_strand_id
1 'polypeptide(L)'
;MALLLVGALPSWVAAAPQPPGAPAAETVQPQNVSARVEPRQVRIGDPFLYEVVITHPKEHRYELVLPKETGDFEVLDQTRQRKDGPDSATTTIGVRMSAFSLGLVQVPALTFDVATPDGPKKFSLPGREVEVTSTL
;
A
#
# COMPACT_ATOMS: atom_id res chain seq x y z
N MET A 1 23.24 -58.70 -24.72
CA MET A 1 21.87 -58.23 -24.41
C MET A 1 21.65 -58.45 -22.92
N ALA A 2 21.31 -57.49 -22.08
CA ALA A 2 20.95 -56.08 -22.27
C ALA A 2 21.30 -55.31 -20.97
N LEU A 3 21.74 -54.07 -21.14
CA LEU A 3 22.01 -53.07 -20.10
C LEU A 3 20.67 -52.60 -19.51
N LEU A 4 20.51 -52.57 -18.18
CA LEU A 4 19.37 -51.93 -17.50
C LEU A 4 19.87 -50.65 -16.82
N LEU A 5 19.53 -49.50 -17.43
CA LEU A 5 19.80 -48.15 -16.92
C LEU A 5 18.79 -47.78 -15.83
N VAL A 6 19.29 -47.48 -14.63
CA VAL A 6 18.52 -46.84 -13.55
C VAL A 6 18.48 -45.34 -13.82
N GLY A 7 17.33 -44.83 -14.25
CA GLY A 7 17.10 -43.40 -14.45
C GLY A 7 16.52 -42.75 -13.19
N ALA A 8 17.25 -41.80 -12.62
CA ALA A 8 16.77 -40.90 -11.58
C ALA A 8 15.76 -39.90 -12.15
N LEU A 9 14.59 -39.76 -11.52
CA LEU A 9 13.59 -38.77 -11.90
C LEU A 9 13.88 -37.42 -11.22
N PRO A 10 13.91 -36.29 -11.95
CA PRO A 10 13.95 -34.97 -11.35
C PRO A 10 12.56 -34.58 -10.83
N SER A 11 12.47 -34.29 -9.53
CA SER A 11 11.29 -33.73 -8.88
C SER A 11 11.12 -32.26 -9.27
N TRP A 12 10.45 -31.98 -10.39
CA TRP A 12 10.01 -30.61 -10.69
C TRP A 12 8.76 -30.29 -9.84
N VAL A 13 8.90 -29.30 -8.96
CA VAL A 13 7.78 -28.67 -8.26
C VAL A 13 7.01 -27.86 -9.30
N ALA A 14 5.91 -28.40 -9.80
CA ALA A 14 4.99 -27.64 -10.63
C ALA A 14 4.34 -26.54 -9.76
N ALA A 15 4.55 -25.28 -10.14
CA ALA A 15 3.80 -24.17 -9.58
C ALA A 15 2.30 -24.43 -9.77
N ALA A 16 1.55 -24.42 -8.67
CA ALA A 16 0.10 -24.64 -8.73
C ALA A 16 -0.54 -23.56 -9.63
N PRO A 17 -1.35 -23.94 -10.63
CA PRO A 17 -2.04 -22.98 -11.47
C PRO A 17 -3.02 -22.17 -10.62
N GLN A 18 -2.86 -20.84 -10.62
CA GLN A 18 -3.84 -19.95 -10.02
C GLN A 18 -5.19 -20.13 -10.73
N PRO A 19 -6.33 -20.21 -9.99
CA PRO A 19 -7.63 -20.38 -10.60
C PRO A 19 -7.93 -19.24 -11.60
N PRO A 20 -8.37 -19.54 -12.83
CA PRO A 20 -8.84 -18.51 -13.75
C PRO A 20 -10.14 -17.94 -13.19
N GLY A 21 -10.19 -16.64 -12.92
CA GLY A 21 -11.46 -15.95 -12.65
C GLY A 21 -11.61 -15.20 -11.33
N ALA A 22 -10.53 -14.91 -10.60
CA ALA A 22 -10.60 -13.76 -9.69
C ALA A 22 -10.76 -12.49 -10.57
N PRO A 23 -11.88 -11.75 -10.51
CA PRO A 23 -12.01 -10.52 -11.27
C PRO A 23 -10.87 -9.60 -10.87
N ALA A 24 -10.10 -9.10 -11.85
CA ALA A 24 -9.18 -8.01 -11.58
C ALA A 24 -10.03 -6.86 -11.03
N ALA A 25 -9.79 -6.45 -9.78
CA ALA A 25 -10.58 -5.42 -9.16
C ALA A 25 -10.50 -4.15 -10.00
N GLU A 26 -11.65 -3.64 -10.44
CA GLU A 26 -11.71 -2.43 -11.25
C GLU A 26 -11.09 -1.26 -10.47
N THR A 27 -10.27 -0.46 -11.15
CA THR A 27 -9.61 0.70 -10.54
C THR A 27 -10.49 1.94 -10.62
N VAL A 28 -10.49 2.77 -9.57
CA VAL A 28 -11.15 4.08 -9.55
C VAL A 28 -10.15 5.17 -9.19
N GLN A 29 -10.30 6.34 -9.79
CA GLN A 29 -9.52 7.53 -9.45
C GLN A 29 -10.35 8.50 -8.61
N PRO A 30 -9.78 9.11 -7.56
CA PRO A 30 -10.43 10.21 -6.86
C PRO A 30 -10.47 11.47 -7.73
N GLN A 31 -11.30 12.44 -7.34
CA GLN A 31 -11.36 13.75 -7.99
C GLN A 31 -10.06 14.55 -7.76
N ASN A 32 -9.48 14.41 -6.57
CA ASN A 32 -8.17 14.96 -6.23
C ASN A 32 -7.48 14.09 -5.19
N VAL A 33 -6.16 14.04 -5.21
CA VAL A 33 -5.36 13.40 -4.18
C VAL A 33 -4.08 14.20 -3.92
N SER A 34 -3.79 14.41 -2.63
CA SER A 34 -2.51 14.94 -2.16
C SER A 34 -1.93 13.98 -1.13
N ALA A 35 -0.61 13.84 -1.13
CA ALA A 35 0.07 12.90 -0.26
C ALA A 35 1.45 13.45 0.10
N ARG A 36 1.77 13.49 1.40
CA ARG A 36 3.03 14.05 1.92
C ARG A 36 3.54 13.29 3.12
N VAL A 37 4.86 13.23 3.25
CA VAL A 37 5.53 12.79 4.48
C VAL A 37 5.96 14.02 5.27
N GLU A 38 5.67 14.03 6.56
CA GLU A 38 6.02 15.11 7.48
C GLU A 38 6.51 14.55 8.83
N PRO A 39 7.72 14.92 9.30
CA PRO A 39 8.74 15.70 8.56
C PRO A 39 9.38 14.85 7.43
N ARG A 40 9.96 15.51 6.42
CA ARG A 40 10.65 14.83 5.29
C ARG A 40 12.01 14.23 5.65
N GLN A 41 12.57 14.63 6.79
CA GLN A 41 13.82 14.12 7.34
C GLN A 41 13.58 13.74 8.81
N VAL A 42 13.95 12.52 9.18
CA VAL A 42 13.76 11.94 10.51
C VAL A 42 15.03 11.26 10.97
N ARG A 43 15.18 11.01 12.26
CA ARG A 43 16.21 10.06 12.74
C ARG A 43 15.69 8.64 12.61
N ILE A 44 16.59 7.68 12.51
CA ILE A 44 16.26 6.26 12.54
C ILE A 44 15.41 5.94 13.79
N GLY A 45 14.30 5.24 13.60
CA GLY A 45 13.34 4.89 14.64
C GLY A 45 12.39 6.01 15.09
N ASP A 46 12.66 7.28 14.76
CA ASP A 46 11.75 8.38 15.08
C ASP A 46 10.47 8.28 14.23
N PRO A 47 9.28 8.56 14.81
CA PRO A 47 8.03 8.51 14.07
C PRO A 47 7.86 9.72 13.13
N PHE A 48 7.22 9.48 11.99
CA PHE A 48 6.74 10.49 11.06
C PHE A 48 5.31 10.19 10.58
N LEU A 49 4.67 11.19 9.98
CA LEU A 49 3.33 11.07 9.43
C LEU A 49 3.37 10.99 7.91
N TYR A 50 2.81 9.92 7.34
CA TYR A 50 2.40 9.89 5.95
C TYR A 50 0.93 10.30 5.85
N GLU A 51 0.68 11.55 5.45
CA GLU A 51 -0.66 12.10 5.32
C GLU A 51 -1.14 12.05 3.87
N VAL A 52 -2.35 11.54 3.68
CA VAL A 52 -3.06 11.48 2.40
C VAL A 52 -4.38 12.21 2.53
N VAL A 53 -4.66 13.11 1.59
CA VAL A 53 -5.93 13.84 1.48
C VAL A 53 -6.56 13.49 0.15
N ILE A 54 -7.74 12.88 0.19
CA ILE A 54 -8.47 12.38 -0.98
C ILE A 54 -9.79 13.14 -1.10
N THR A 55 -10.02 13.83 -2.22
CA THR A 55 -11.32 14.38 -2.57
C THR A 55 -12.01 13.45 -3.55
N HIS A 56 -13.25 13.05 -3.25
CA HIS A 56 -13.98 12.02 -4.00
C HIS A 56 -15.50 12.25 -4.00
N PRO A 57 -16.27 11.58 -4.89
CA PRO A 57 -17.73 11.58 -4.82
C PRO A 57 -18.21 11.13 -3.44
N LYS A 58 -19.34 11.69 -2.97
CA LYS A 58 -19.82 11.45 -1.59
C LYS A 58 -20.21 9.99 -1.37
N GLU A 59 -20.64 9.33 -2.44
CA GLU A 59 -21.06 7.94 -2.45
C GLU A 59 -19.86 6.98 -2.40
N HIS A 60 -18.64 7.49 -2.61
CA HIS A 60 -17.43 6.69 -2.53
C HIS A 60 -16.94 6.61 -1.09
N ARG A 61 -16.52 5.42 -0.66
CA ARG A 61 -15.87 5.21 0.63
C ARG A 61 -14.50 4.57 0.42
N TYR A 62 -13.45 5.33 0.70
CA TYR A 62 -12.07 4.86 0.70
C TYR A 62 -11.72 4.30 2.08
N GLU A 63 -11.15 3.10 2.06
CA GLU A 63 -10.65 2.36 3.23
C GLU A 63 -9.21 1.93 2.95
N LEU A 64 -8.28 2.30 3.83
CA LEU A 64 -6.87 1.95 3.65
C LEU A 64 -6.68 0.47 3.98
N VAL A 65 -6.04 -0.24 3.05
CA VAL A 65 -5.56 -1.60 3.29
C VAL A 65 -4.12 -1.49 3.77
N LEU A 66 -3.90 -1.74 5.06
CA LEU A 66 -2.55 -1.74 5.61
C LEU A 66 -1.68 -2.80 4.93
N PRO A 67 -0.49 -2.44 4.41
CA PRO A 67 0.43 -3.41 3.85
C PRO A 67 0.78 -4.48 4.90
N LYS A 68 0.73 -5.76 4.50
CA LYS A 68 1.12 -6.87 5.38
C LYS A 68 2.64 -6.91 5.62
N GLU A 69 3.39 -6.43 4.64
CA GLU A 69 4.84 -6.29 4.68
C GLU A 69 5.18 -4.83 4.43
N THR A 70 5.80 -4.20 5.42
CA THR A 70 6.20 -2.79 5.38
C THR A 70 7.70 -2.64 5.16
N GLY A 71 8.46 -3.73 5.05
CA GLY A 71 9.90 -3.72 4.77
C GLY A 71 10.68 -2.98 5.85
N ASP A 72 11.33 -1.89 5.46
CA ASP A 72 12.14 -1.03 6.34
C ASP A 72 11.31 -0.14 7.28
N PHE A 73 10.00 -0.30 7.30
CA PHE A 73 9.08 0.53 8.07
C PHE A 73 8.25 -0.28 9.06
N GLU A 74 7.82 0.36 10.14
CA GLU A 74 6.75 -0.11 11.01
C GLU A 74 5.59 0.90 10.97
N VAL A 75 4.36 0.40 10.89
CA VAL A 75 3.16 1.23 11.03
C VAL A 75 2.76 1.25 12.50
N LEU A 76 2.78 2.44 13.09
CA LEU A 76 2.52 2.65 14.51
C LEU A 76 1.03 2.94 14.77
N ASP A 77 0.43 3.78 13.94
CA ASP A 77 -1.00 4.06 14.00
C ASP A 77 -1.57 4.46 12.63
N GLN A 78 -2.90 4.47 12.58
CA GLN A 78 -3.66 4.98 11.46
C GLN A 78 -4.84 5.82 11.97
N THR A 79 -5.04 6.97 11.34
CA THR A 79 -6.20 7.82 11.52
C THR A 79 -6.95 7.97 10.20
N ARG A 80 -8.27 8.17 10.30
CA ARG A 80 -9.13 8.44 9.15
C ARG A 80 -10.19 9.45 9.56
N GLN A 81 -10.25 10.56 8.85
CA GLN A 81 -11.26 11.59 9.05
C GLN A 81 -11.92 11.91 7.72
N ARG A 82 -13.25 11.86 7.68
CA ARG A 82 -14.03 12.26 6.52
C ARG A 82 -14.78 13.55 6.82
N LYS A 83 -14.82 14.45 5.84
CA LYS A 83 -15.59 15.68 5.86
C LYS A 83 -16.38 15.81 4.56
N ASP A 84 -17.69 15.88 4.65
CA ASP A 84 -18.57 16.06 3.50
C ASP A 84 -18.70 17.56 3.18
N GLY A 85 -18.47 17.92 1.93
CA GLY A 85 -18.81 19.22 1.33
C GLY A 85 -20.18 19.18 0.66
N PRO A 86 -20.54 20.20 -0.13
CA PRO A 86 -21.78 20.22 -0.91
C PRO A 86 -21.82 19.09 -1.95
N ASP A 87 -20.80 19.03 -2.83
CA ASP A 87 -20.80 18.15 -4.01
C ASP A 87 -19.82 16.97 -3.91
N SER A 88 -18.88 17.03 -2.97
CA SER A 88 -17.84 16.00 -2.78
C SER A 88 -17.58 15.77 -1.30
N ALA A 89 -16.81 14.73 -1.00
CA ALA A 89 -16.28 14.49 0.33
C ALA A 89 -14.74 14.48 0.28
N THR A 90 -14.13 14.95 1.36
CA THR A 90 -12.69 14.87 1.57
C THR A 90 -12.41 13.90 2.70
N THR A 91 -11.60 12.88 2.42
CA THR A 91 -11.11 11.94 3.42
C THR A 91 -9.61 12.16 3.62
N THR A 92 -9.23 12.52 4.85
CA THR A 92 -7.84 12.61 5.31
C THR A 92 -7.48 11.33 6.04
N ILE A 93 -6.33 10.74 5.67
CA ILE A 93 -5.79 9.52 6.23
C ILE A 93 -4.37 9.84 6.69
N GLY A 94 -4.10 9.61 7.97
CA GLY A 94 -2.76 9.74 8.53
C GLY A 94 -2.25 8.37 8.90
N VAL A 95 -1.09 7.98 8.38
CA VAL A 95 -0.39 6.75 8.77
C VAL A 95 0.87 7.17 9.50
N ARG A 96 0.95 6.92 10.82
CA ARG A 96 2.17 7.16 11.57
C ARG A 96 3.10 5.98 11.41
N MET A 97 4.33 6.24 11.01
CA MET A 97 5.31 5.22 10.65
C MET A 97 6.66 5.54 11.29
N SER A 98 7.49 4.53 11.51
CA SER A 98 8.92 4.66 11.81
C SER A 98 9.71 3.91 10.74
N ALA A 99 10.95 4.33 10.50
CA ALA A 99 11.85 3.70 9.53
C ALA A 99 13.13 3.22 10.22
N PHE A 100 13.66 2.07 9.77
CA PHE A 100 14.83 1.41 10.36
C PHE A 100 16.01 1.26 9.40
N SER A 101 15.89 1.81 8.18
CA SER A 101 16.96 1.88 7.20
C SER A 101 17.41 3.34 7.02
N LEU A 102 18.72 3.56 6.89
CA LEU A 102 19.32 4.89 6.76
C LEU A 102 19.31 5.38 5.31
N GLY A 103 19.35 6.70 5.13
CA GLY A 103 19.41 7.36 3.83
C GLY A 103 18.02 7.69 3.28
N LEU A 104 17.93 7.85 1.97
CA LEU A 104 16.66 8.11 1.29
C LEU A 104 15.89 6.79 1.11
N VAL A 105 14.80 6.62 1.85
CA VAL A 105 13.99 5.40 1.84
C VAL A 105 12.61 5.66 1.26
N GLN A 106 12.09 4.65 0.55
CA GLN A 106 10.82 4.74 -0.16
C GLN A 106 9.69 4.17 0.70
N VAL A 107 8.84 5.05 1.24
CA VAL A 107 7.59 4.65 1.92
C VAL A 107 6.74 3.84 0.95
N PRO A 108 6.16 2.70 1.36
CA PRO A 108 5.41 1.81 0.47
C PRO A 108 4.20 2.51 -0.16
N ALA A 109 3.80 2.02 -1.34
CA ALA A 109 2.56 2.43 -1.97
C ALA A 109 1.36 2.05 -1.09
N LEU A 110 0.38 2.95 -0.98
CA LEU A 110 -0.83 2.72 -0.21
C LEU A 110 -1.94 2.23 -1.13
N THR A 111 -2.60 1.14 -0.74
CA THR A 111 -3.72 0.58 -1.48
C THR A 111 -5.02 0.81 -0.70
N PHE A 112 -6.06 1.18 -1.41
CA PHE A 112 -7.38 1.46 -0.86
C PHE A 112 -8.42 0.54 -1.46
N ASP A 113 -9.26 -0.02 -0.60
CA ASP A 113 -10.57 -0.53 -1.00
C ASP A 113 -11.54 0.64 -1.11
N VAL A 114 -12.25 0.70 -2.24
CA VAL A 114 -13.18 1.79 -2.54
C VAL A 114 -14.55 1.21 -2.80
N ALA A 115 -15.48 1.40 -1.87
CA ALA A 115 -16.88 1.11 -2.14
C ALA A 115 -17.47 2.24 -3.00
N THR A 116 -18.04 1.91 -4.16
CA THR A 116 -18.76 2.85 -5.03
C THR A 116 -20.16 2.31 -5.35
N PRO A 117 -21.08 3.15 -5.89
CA PRO A 117 -22.39 2.67 -6.34
C PRO A 117 -22.35 1.56 -7.38
N ASP A 118 -21.29 1.52 -8.21
CA ASP A 118 -21.09 0.51 -9.25
C ASP A 118 -20.48 -0.80 -8.70
N GLY A 119 -20.08 -0.83 -7.43
CA GLY A 119 -19.47 -1.98 -6.78
C GLY A 119 -18.11 -1.68 -6.12
N PRO A 120 -17.44 -2.71 -5.59
CA PRO A 120 -16.12 -2.56 -4.99
C PRO A 120 -15.05 -2.32 -6.06
N LYS A 121 -14.24 -1.28 -5.83
CA LYS A 121 -13.11 -0.88 -6.68
C LYS A 121 -11.84 -0.76 -5.84
N LYS A 122 -10.70 -0.60 -6.51
CA LYS A 122 -9.41 -0.35 -5.86
C LYS A 122 -8.84 1.01 -6.28
N PHE A 123 -8.07 1.62 -5.40
CA PHE A 123 -7.23 2.77 -5.70
C PHE A 123 -5.83 2.53 -5.13
N SER A 124 -4.79 2.91 -5.87
CA SER A 124 -3.40 2.79 -5.43
C SER A 124 -2.72 4.14 -5.53
N LEU A 125 -2.05 4.52 -4.45
CA LEU A 125 -1.28 5.75 -4.34
C LEU A 125 0.21 5.39 -4.29
N PRO A 126 1.03 5.90 -5.23
CA PRO A 126 2.47 5.70 -5.20
C PRO A 126 3.09 6.13 -3.86
N GLY A 127 4.17 5.46 -3.50
CA GLY A 127 4.94 5.79 -2.31
C GLY A 127 5.53 7.20 -2.33
N ARG A 128 6.04 7.63 -1.17
CA ARG A 128 6.81 8.88 -1.02
C ARG A 128 8.17 8.60 -0.39
N GLU A 129 9.11 9.50 -0.60
CA GLU A 129 10.44 9.38 0.00
C GLU A 129 10.49 10.08 1.35
N VAL A 130 11.33 9.56 2.24
CA VAL A 130 11.72 10.18 3.50
C VAL A 130 13.22 9.97 3.70
N GLU A 131 13.91 11.00 4.17
CA GLU A 131 15.33 10.91 4.53
C GLU A 131 15.48 10.47 5.99
N VAL A 132 16.22 9.40 6.22
CA VAL A 132 16.46 8.84 7.55
C VAL A 132 17.92 9.04 7.92
N THR A 133 18.17 9.83 8.96
CA THR A 133 19.51 10.11 9.45
C THR A 133 19.87 9.29 10.68
N SER A 134 21.17 9.14 10.91
CA SER A 134 21.68 8.52 12.14
C SER A 134 21.40 9.40 13.36
N THR A 135 21.42 8.77 14.54
CA THR A 135 21.33 9.43 15.85
C THR A 135 22.70 9.82 16.43
N LEU A 136 23.79 9.61 15.69
CA LEU A 136 25.18 9.83 16.13
C LEU A 136 25.65 11.28 16.03
#